data_AF-A0ABD3KCF1-F1
#
_entry.id   AF-A0ABD3KCF1-F1
#
_cell.length_a   1.000
_cell.length_b   1.000
_cell.length_c   1.000
_cell.angle_alpha   90.00
_cell.angle_beta   90.00
_cell.angle_gamma   90.00
#
_symmetry.space_group_name_H-M   'P 1'
#
loop_
_entity.id
_entity.type
_entity.pdbx_description
1 polymer ?
#
loop_
_entity_poly.entity_id
_entity_poly.type
_entity_poly.pdbx_seq_one_letter_code
_entity_poly.pdbx_strand_id
1 'polypeptide(L)'
;MEPELLEAELVLPAYFSFKKIQIYEKYPKGQSSAKRFKHLKQIIQAENFQNYPPDEPNYVNIESPPSMHPSKRICDITGYEAPYHDPRTKLRYANAGVFKVIRSLSNDYVQRYLALRNAAIVLR
;
A
#
# COMPACT_ATOMS: atom_id res chain seq x y z
N MET A 1 29.71 8.32 -21.52
CA MET A 1 28.65 8.66 -20.55
C MET A 1 29.38 9.24 -19.38
N GLU A 2 29.16 10.52 -19.08
CA GLU A 2 29.95 11.27 -18.10
C GLU A 2 29.87 10.62 -16.71
N PRO A 3 31.02 10.44 -16.01
CA PRO A 3 31.09 9.74 -14.72
C PRO A 3 30.31 10.44 -13.60
N GLU A 4 30.16 11.77 -13.69
CA GLU A 4 29.45 12.61 -12.71
C GLU A 4 27.96 12.29 -12.62
N LEU A 5 27.35 11.87 -13.74
CA LEU A 5 25.92 11.51 -13.78
C LEU A 5 25.63 10.17 -13.11
N LEU A 6 26.65 9.32 -12.97
CA LEU A 6 26.57 8.01 -12.31
C LEU A 6 26.66 8.14 -10.80
N GLU A 7 27.47 9.07 -10.30
CA GLU A 7 27.60 9.37 -8.86
C GLU A 7 26.38 10.10 -8.30
N ALA A 8 25.68 10.89 -9.12
CA ALA A 8 24.54 11.68 -8.68
C ALA A 8 23.25 10.87 -8.45
N GLU A 9 23.23 9.55 -8.68
CA GLU A 9 22.02 8.68 -8.67
C GLU A 9 20.83 9.20 -9.53
N LEU A 10 21.04 10.23 -10.36
CA LEU A 10 20.02 10.85 -11.22
C LEU A 10 19.62 9.94 -12.38
N VAL A 11 20.40 8.89 -12.64
CA VAL A 11 20.13 7.89 -13.67
C VAL A 11 19.88 6.56 -12.99
N LEU A 12 18.74 5.93 -13.32
CA LEU A 12 18.42 4.59 -12.86
C LEU A 12 19.61 3.64 -13.10
N PRO A 13 20.08 2.91 -12.07
CA PRO A 13 21.20 2.00 -12.20
C PRO A 13 21.01 1.01 -13.36
N ALA A 14 22.05 0.81 -14.16
CA ALA A 14 22.04 -0.22 -15.21
C ALA A 14 21.90 -1.64 -14.64
N TYR A 15 22.25 -1.80 -13.37
CA TYR A 15 22.16 -3.03 -12.60
C TYR A 15 21.35 -2.77 -11.33
N PHE A 16 20.22 -3.43 -11.21
CA PHE A 16 19.46 -3.49 -9.96
C PHE A 16 19.82 -4.79 -9.25
N SER A 17 20.21 -4.72 -7.97
CA SER A 17 20.58 -5.90 -7.17
C SER A 17 19.49 -6.98 -7.16
N PHE A 18 18.23 -6.56 -7.26
CA PHE A 18 17.05 -7.42 -7.32
C PHE A 18 16.71 -7.94 -8.74
N LYS A 19 17.39 -7.49 -9.80
CA LYS A 19 17.20 -7.96 -11.20
C LYS A 19 18.34 -8.84 -11.68
N LYS A 20 18.99 -9.59 -10.80
CA LYS A 20 20.15 -10.45 -11.11
C LYS A 20 19.89 -11.47 -12.23
N ILE A 21 18.66 -11.97 -12.37
CA ILE A 21 18.40 -13.21 -13.12
C ILE A 21 17.91 -12.99 -14.57
N GLN A 22 17.45 -11.80 -14.95
CA GLN A 22 16.68 -11.67 -16.20
C GLN A 22 17.37 -10.96 -17.37
N ILE A 23 18.43 -10.19 -17.14
CA ILE A 23 18.98 -9.31 -18.18
C ILE A 23 20.38 -9.75 -18.63
N TYR A 24 21.25 -10.22 -17.72
CA TYR A 24 22.67 -10.38 -18.04
C TYR A 24 23.09 -11.81 -18.43
N GLU A 25 22.57 -12.85 -17.78
CA GLU A 25 23.01 -14.23 -18.07
C GLU A 25 22.29 -14.87 -19.27
N LYS A 26 21.03 -14.49 -19.54
CA LYS A 26 20.21 -15.22 -20.53
C LYS A 26 20.30 -14.71 -21.97
N TYR A 27 20.97 -13.58 -22.20
CA TYR A 27 21.07 -12.98 -23.53
C TYR A 27 22.52 -12.51 -23.80
N PRO A 28 23.37 -13.34 -24.42
CA PRO A 28 24.64 -12.85 -24.96
C PRO A 28 24.32 -11.71 -25.94
N LYS A 29 25.04 -10.60 -25.78
CA LYS A 29 24.86 -9.38 -26.58
C LYS A 29 24.77 -9.72 -28.06
N GLY A 30 23.61 -9.45 -28.69
CA GLY A 30 23.44 -9.66 -30.14
C GLY A 30 22.02 -9.94 -30.62
N GLN A 31 21.09 -10.36 -29.76
CA GLN A 31 19.68 -10.49 -30.14
C GLN A 31 18.88 -9.30 -29.62
N SER A 32 18.40 -8.46 -30.54
CA SER A 32 17.35 -7.47 -30.28
C SER A 32 16.03 -8.19 -30.02
N SER A 33 15.95 -8.95 -28.92
CA SER A 33 14.66 -9.44 -28.45
C SER A 33 13.84 -8.20 -28.10
N ALA A 34 12.81 -7.92 -28.90
CA ALA A 34 11.84 -6.89 -28.61
C ALA A 34 11.50 -7.00 -27.12
N LYS A 35 11.77 -5.94 -26.35
CA LYS A 35 11.65 -5.94 -24.88
C LYS A 35 10.22 -6.30 -24.50
N ARG A 36 9.95 -7.60 -24.35
CA ARG A 36 8.62 -8.09 -24.02
C ARG A 36 8.51 -7.98 -22.51
N PHE A 37 7.67 -7.07 -22.05
CA PHE A 37 7.35 -6.95 -20.64
C PHE A 37 6.78 -8.29 -20.17
N LYS A 38 7.43 -8.91 -19.18
CA LYS A 38 6.91 -10.13 -18.55
C LYS A 38 5.80 -9.78 -17.58
N HIS A 39 4.80 -10.65 -17.46
CA HIS A 39 3.77 -10.50 -16.44
C HIS A 39 4.34 -10.76 -15.04
N LEU A 40 3.80 -10.10 -14.02
CA LEU A 40 4.23 -10.27 -12.63
C LEU A 40 4.26 -11.74 -12.19
N LYS A 41 3.24 -12.53 -12.58
CA LYS A 41 3.19 -13.97 -12.31
C LYS A 41 4.42 -14.72 -12.85
N GLN A 42 4.88 -14.35 -14.05
CA GLN A 42 6.07 -14.95 -14.67
C GLN A 42 7.36 -14.49 -13.98
N ILE A 43 7.39 -13.26 -13.47
CA ILE A 43 8.53 -12.71 -12.72
C ILE A 43 8.67 -13.44 -11.38
N ILE A 44 7.59 -13.52 -10.61
CA ILE A 44 7.54 -14.23 -9.32
C ILE A 44 7.99 -15.69 -9.47
N GLN A 45 7.54 -16.39 -10.52
CA GLN A 45 7.95 -17.77 -10.76
C GLN A 45 9.41 -17.92 -11.18
N ALA A 46 9.98 -16.92 -11.85
CA ALA A 46 11.36 -16.95 -12.34
C ALA A 46 12.38 -16.49 -11.29
N GLU A 47 11.92 -15.88 -10.20
CA GLU A 47 12.77 -15.43 -9.12
C GLU A 47 12.98 -16.51 -8.07
N ASN A 48 14.26 -16.77 -7.77
CA ASN A 48 14.65 -17.73 -6.74
C ASN A 48 14.70 -17.04 -5.37
N PHE A 49 13.53 -16.72 -4.79
CA PHE A 49 13.42 -15.99 -3.51
C PHE A 49 14.23 -16.63 -2.36
N GLN A 50 14.42 -17.95 -2.39
CA GLN A 50 15.20 -18.69 -1.40
C GLN A 50 16.68 -18.29 -1.34
N ASN A 51 17.22 -17.72 -2.42
CA ASN A 51 18.62 -17.29 -2.50
C ASN A 51 18.83 -15.85 -2.03
N TYR A 52 17.76 -15.11 -1.74
CA TYR A 52 17.87 -13.73 -1.27
C TYR A 52 18.03 -13.70 0.25
N PRO A 53 18.82 -12.74 0.78
CA PRO A 53 18.88 -12.52 2.21
C PRO A 53 17.50 -12.09 2.75
N PRO A 54 17.13 -12.45 3.98
CA PRO A 54 15.82 -12.12 4.56
C PRO A 54 15.51 -10.62 4.63
N ASP A 55 16.54 -9.79 4.73
CA ASP A 55 16.42 -8.34 4.89
C ASP A 55 16.25 -7.60 3.55
N GLU A 56 16.40 -8.27 2.40
CA GLU A 56 16.24 -7.63 1.10
C GLU A 56 14.76 -7.67 0.64
N PRO A 57 14.18 -6.51 0.27
CA PRO A 57 12.82 -6.46 -0.24
C PRO A 57 12.74 -7.14 -1.62
N ASN A 58 11.72 -7.97 -1.78
CA ASN A 58 11.38 -8.76 -2.94
C ASN A 58 9.91 -8.51 -3.33
N TYR A 59 9.51 -8.96 -4.53
CA TYR A 59 8.15 -8.69 -5.05
C TYR A 59 6.99 -9.22 -4.20
N VAL A 60 7.27 -10.10 -3.23
CA VAL A 60 6.27 -10.71 -2.34
C VAL A 60 6.21 -10.01 -0.98
N ASN A 61 7.31 -9.38 -0.53
CA ASN A 61 7.42 -8.76 0.80
C ASN A 61 7.65 -7.24 0.75
N ILE A 62 7.45 -6.58 -0.40
CA ILE A 62 7.53 -5.11 -0.54
C ILE A 62 6.49 -4.34 0.28
N GLU A 63 5.56 -5.02 0.94
CA GLU A 63 4.55 -4.37 1.77
C GLU A 63 5.21 -3.64 2.94
N SER A 64 4.81 -2.38 3.13
CA SER A 64 5.36 -1.57 4.22
C SER A 64 4.87 -2.10 5.57
N PRO A 65 5.70 -2.02 6.63
CA PRO A 65 5.26 -2.34 7.97
C PRO A 65 4.07 -1.46 8.39
N PRO A 66 3.25 -1.90 9.37
CA PRO A 66 2.15 -1.10 9.87
C PRO A 66 2.64 0.21 10.47
N SER A 67 1.80 1.25 10.43
CA SER A 67 2.12 2.56 11.01
C SER A 67 2.42 2.45 12.51
N MET A 68 3.56 2.99 12.94
CA MET A 68 3.90 3.16 14.36
C MET A 68 3.17 4.34 15.01
N HIS A 69 2.69 5.29 14.21
CA HIS A 69 2.01 6.48 14.72
C HIS A 69 0.52 6.20 14.99
N PRO A 70 -0.04 6.75 16.08
CA PRO A 70 -1.46 6.60 16.37
C PRO A 70 -2.31 7.25 15.28
N SER A 71 -3.37 6.55 14.86
CA SER A 71 -4.29 7.09 13.86
C SER A 71 -5.04 8.32 14.38
N LYS A 72 -5.15 9.36 13.54
CA LYS A 72 -5.96 10.54 13.84
C LYS A 72 -7.45 10.16 13.88
N ARG A 73 -8.18 10.70 14.85
CA ARG A 73 -9.61 10.46 15.00
C ARG A 73 -10.37 11.56 14.28
N ILE A 74 -10.99 11.19 13.16
CA ILE A 74 -11.78 12.09 12.33
C ILE A 74 -13.26 11.72 12.46
N CYS A 75 -14.12 12.73 12.42
CA CYS A 75 -15.57 12.60 12.41
C CYS A 75 -16.04 11.92 11.13
N ASP A 76 -16.84 10.88 11.25
CA ASP A 76 -17.26 10.04 10.12
C ASP A 76 -18.25 10.77 9.18
N ILE A 77 -18.84 11.90 9.62
CA ILE A 77 -19.80 12.70 8.85
C ILE A 77 -19.18 13.98 8.29
N THR A 78 -18.46 14.74 9.12
CA THR A 78 -18.00 16.10 8.77
C THR A 78 -16.53 16.20 8.40
N GLY A 79 -15.71 15.18 8.70
CA GLY A 79 -14.27 15.23 8.41
C GLY A 79 -13.43 16.07 9.38
N TYR A 80 -14.03 16.72 10.39
CA TYR A 80 -13.28 17.42 11.45
C TYR A 80 -12.69 16.45 12.47
N GLU A 81 -11.74 16.91 13.29
CA GLU A 81 -11.22 16.13 14.41
C GLU A 81 -12.35 15.76 15.38
N ALA A 82 -12.42 14.48 15.72
CA ALA A 82 -13.48 13.91 16.56
C ALA A 82 -12.90 13.38 17.87
N PRO A 83 -12.99 14.16 18.97
CA PRO A 83 -12.56 13.69 20.28
C PRO A 83 -13.49 12.62 20.86
N TYR A 84 -14.74 12.54 20.39
CA TYR A 84 -15.77 11.67 20.96
C TYR A 84 -16.23 10.57 20.00
N HIS A 85 -16.78 9.48 20.57
CA HIS A 85 -17.40 8.40 19.82
C HIS A 85 -18.68 7.93 20.53
N ASP A 86 -19.67 7.48 19.76
CA ASP A 86 -20.93 6.95 20.29
C ASP A 86 -20.79 5.45 20.60
N PRO A 87 -21.02 4.98 21.85
CA PRO A 87 -20.91 3.55 22.17
C PRO A 87 -21.94 2.67 21.46
N ARG A 88 -23.08 3.24 21.04
CA ARG A 88 -24.14 2.48 20.34
C ARG A 88 -23.80 2.24 18.88
N THR A 89 -23.47 3.31 18.15
CA THR A 89 -23.23 3.25 16.69
C THR A 89 -21.76 3.10 16.32
N LYS A 90 -20.82 3.31 17.26
CA LYS A 90 -19.36 3.37 17.04
C LYS A 90 -18.90 4.47 16.08
N LEU A 91 -19.78 5.41 15.73
CA LEU A 91 -19.46 6.58 14.94
C LEU A 91 -18.72 7.63 15.78
N ARG A 92 -17.72 8.27 15.16
CA ARG A 92 -16.93 9.36 15.74
C ARG A 92 -17.59 10.69 15.40
N TYR A 93 -17.64 11.62 16.37
CA TYR A 93 -18.26 12.93 16.19
C TYR A 93 -17.46 14.06 16.83
N ALA A 94 -17.55 15.25 16.24
CA ALA A 94 -16.84 16.44 16.69
C ALA A 94 -17.65 17.29 17.69
N ASN A 95 -18.96 17.43 17.46
CA ASN A 95 -19.84 18.33 18.22
C ASN A 95 -21.19 17.68 18.57
N ALA A 96 -21.94 18.32 19.48
CA ALA A 96 -23.25 17.84 19.92
C ALA A 96 -24.30 17.86 18.79
N GLY A 97 -24.18 18.77 17.81
CA GLY A 97 -25.07 18.82 16.65
C GLY A 97 -24.98 17.56 15.80
N VAL A 98 -23.77 17.11 15.47
CA VAL A 98 -23.55 15.86 14.74
C VAL A 98 -24.01 14.65 15.55
N PHE A 99 -23.82 14.66 16.87
CA PHE A 99 -24.33 13.57 17.72
C PHE A 99 -25.85 13.40 17.63
N LYS A 100 -26.62 14.50 17.58
CA LYS A 100 -28.08 14.43 17.38
C LYS A 100 -28.43 13.79 16.03
N VAL A 101 -27.71 14.16 14.97
CA VAL A 101 -27.88 13.57 13.63
C VAL A 101 -27.59 12.07 13.67
N ILE A 102 -26.47 11.66 14.26
CA ILE A 102 -26.09 10.25 14.42
C ILE A 102 -27.20 9.43 15.09
N ARG A 103 -27.85 9.99 16.12
CA ARG A 103 -28.92 9.29 16.83
C ARG A 103 -30.21 9.14 16.04
N SER A 104 -30.43 9.97 15.01
CA SER A 104 -31.54 9.86 14.07
C SER A 104 -31.25 8.95 12.85
N LEU A 105 -30.00 8.57 12.61
CA LEU A 105 -29.65 7.70 11.48
C LEU A 105 -30.15 6.27 11.69
N SER A 106 -30.60 5.62 10.61
CA SER A 106 -30.90 4.19 10.61
C SER A 106 -29.61 3.36 10.64
N ASN A 107 -29.72 2.09 11.05
CA ASN A 107 -28.56 1.21 11.15
C ASN A 107 -27.86 0.99 9.79
N ASP A 108 -28.62 0.98 8.68
CA ASP A 108 -28.04 0.85 7.34
C ASP A 108 -27.07 2.01 7.01
N TYR A 109 -27.49 3.26 7.27
CA TYR A 109 -26.61 4.41 7.09
C TYR A 109 -25.40 4.34 8.02
N VAL A 110 -25.58 3.92 9.28
CA VAL A 110 -24.46 3.76 10.22
C VAL A 110 -23.44 2.75 9.68
N GLN A 111 -23.86 1.60 9.16
CA GLN A 111 -22.94 0.63 8.55
C GLN A 111 -22.24 1.19 7.32
N ARG A 112 -22.95 1.96 6.47
CA ARG A 112 -22.35 2.63 5.31
C ARG A 112 -21.26 3.62 5.72
N TYR A 113 -21.48 4.43 6.76
CA TYR A 113 -20.44 5.34 7.28
C TYR A 113 -19.27 4.58 7.91
N LEU A 114 -19.54 3.51 8.66
CA LEU A 114 -18.48 2.66 9.22
C LEU A 114 -17.67 1.95 8.13
N ALA A 115 -18.28 1.57 7.02
CA ALA A 115 -17.62 0.91 5.89
C ALA A 115 -16.55 1.80 5.25
N LEU A 116 -16.78 3.12 5.19
CA LEU A 116 -15.79 4.07 4.67
C LEU A 116 -14.47 4.05 5.46
N ARG A 117 -14.53 3.75 6.76
CA ARG A 117 -13.36 3.60 7.64
C ARG A 117 -12.91 2.14 7.80
N ASN A 118 -13.44 1.21 7.00
CA ASN A 118 -13.23 -0.23 7.15
C ASN A 118 -13.57 -0.75 8.56
N ALA A 119 -14.61 -0.20 9.18
CA ALA A 119 -15.08 -0.57 10.53
C ALA A 119 -16.50 -1.16 10.55
N ALA A 120 -17.08 -1.46 9.37
CA ALA A 120 -18.40 -2.06 9.27
C ALA A 120 -18.41 -3.51 9.78
N ILE A 121 -19.49 -3.89 10.44
CA ILE A 121 -19.66 -5.25 10.96
C ILE A 121 -20.29 -6.08 9.83
N VAL A 122 -19.47 -6.90 9.17
CA VAL A 122 -19.94 -7.90 8.21
C VAL A 122 -20.12 -9.21 8.97
N LEU A 123 -21.37 -9.61 9.19
CA LEU A 123 -21.68 -10.96 9.68
C LEU A 123 -21.39 -11.94 8.53
N ARG A 124 -20.50 -12.90 8.78
CA ARG A 124 -20.16 -14.00 7.86
C ARG A 124 -20.66 -15.31 8.43
#